data_AF-A0A9P4MZD7-F1
#
_entry.id   AF-A0A9P4MZD7-F1
#
_cell.length_a   1.000
_cell.length_b   1.000
_cell.length_c   1.000
_cell.angle_alpha   90.00
_cell.angle_beta   90.00
_cell.angle_gamma   90.00
#
_symmetry.space_group_name_H-M   'P 1'
#
loop_
_entity.id
_entity.type
_entity.pdbx_description
1 polymer ?
#
loop_
_entity_poly.entity_id
_entity_poly.type
_entity_poly.pdbx_seq_one_letter_code
_entity_poly.pdbx_strand_id
1 'polypeptide(L)'
;MASATRRTSNFPSKASGGHDRPGSRDKPKEEIWKPMLDNISSGKRLPEKSLLVLGGTPETQREFLESVSTDPSNTRRPPDRGRKPPIANQFALGYTYQDVLDTDHEDTLARLSLYLLAQPSPSFTPLIKPYLNPRTLPHILVVILLDWNHPWLWVRQLRDWIRVLRSLILSLDDASKEVLEENISALQDKGRGAGGAEGSTGTTLENVKIPLGPGEWDEPLGIPLCVVCQNADKIEALERERGWKEGEFDFITQYLRTILLKHGASLVYTMPSAPGSLQTLIHSTLGIKSLLKQKQLKHNVTDRDRVLVPPNWDSWAKIRIINGEFEVEGISQKWSVDIDIPHHMKAIANGETSTENEAATNGQPQDDSEGPSATSIYEETIRNPEQDFALNALHAKQTNGIEVSSKDTQTFLAEQLTTLEQLRREDENEQKMKNARKKDDPTYRTWSDEASGVVEEHIGPVQFNMGGIQVNADEMVKRLQDREANRTASPEPPITPPPNAQDPKMDNEKLASFFAGLINKGTNSATNSPRGA
;
A
#
# COMPACT_ATOMS: atom_id res chain seq x y z
N MET A 1 -44.38 53.46 20.77
CA MET A 1 -44.20 53.12 19.34
C MET A 1 -44.44 51.63 19.16
N ALA A 2 -45.25 51.30 18.15
CA ALA A 2 -45.46 49.99 17.49
C ALA A 2 -45.75 48.76 18.38
N SER A 3 -47.02 48.41 18.62
CA SER A 3 -47.95 47.71 17.69
C SER A 3 -47.59 46.24 17.45
N ALA A 4 -48.07 45.37 18.34
CA ALA A 4 -48.20 43.94 18.09
C ALA A 4 -49.48 43.69 17.27
N THR A 5 -49.33 43.62 15.95
CA THR A 5 -50.44 43.37 15.02
C THR A 5 -50.66 41.87 14.86
N ARG A 6 -51.52 41.26 15.69
CA ARG A 6 -52.06 39.92 15.41
C ARG A 6 -53.13 40.04 14.32
N ARG A 7 -52.80 39.63 13.09
CA ARG A 7 -53.80 39.44 12.02
C ARG A 7 -54.61 38.18 12.30
N THR A 8 -55.93 38.37 12.36
CA THR A 8 -56.98 37.39 12.52
C THR A 8 -57.10 36.49 11.29
N SER A 9 -57.29 35.19 11.50
CA SER A 9 -57.60 34.21 10.45
C SER A 9 -59.05 34.38 9.98
N ASN A 10 -59.26 34.73 8.71
CA ASN A 10 -60.56 34.64 8.05
C ASN A 10 -60.87 33.16 7.74
N PHE A 11 -61.69 32.52 8.57
CA PHE A 11 -62.41 31.30 8.21
C PHE A 11 -63.90 31.65 8.08
N PRO A 12 -64.54 31.39 6.92
CA PRO A 12 -65.99 31.51 6.81
C PRO A 12 -66.65 30.30 7.50
N SER A 13 -67.49 30.57 8.51
CA SER A 13 -68.39 29.59 9.11
C SER A 13 -69.48 29.21 8.10
N LYS A 14 -69.45 27.98 7.59
CA LYS A 14 -70.55 27.43 6.77
C LYS A 14 -71.69 26.95 7.67
N ALA A 15 -72.86 27.51 7.42
CA ALA A 15 -74.13 27.17 8.02
C ALA A 15 -74.63 25.77 7.60
N SER A 16 -75.39 25.16 8.50
CA SER A 16 -76.12 23.91 8.36
C SER A 16 -77.26 24.03 7.34
N GLY A 17 -77.31 23.10 6.38
CA GLY A 17 -78.43 22.89 5.47
C GLY A 17 -78.31 21.48 4.88
N GLY A 18 -79.28 20.61 5.20
CA GLY A 18 -79.22 19.18 4.95
C GLY A 18 -79.67 18.72 3.55
N HIS A 19 -79.53 17.40 3.38
CA HIS A 19 -80.11 16.51 2.37
C HIS A 19 -79.60 16.67 0.93
N ASP A 20 -78.64 15.82 0.53
CA ASP A 20 -78.93 14.59 -0.23
C ASP A 20 -77.62 13.90 -0.65
N ARG A 21 -77.51 12.61 -0.32
CA ARG A 21 -76.53 11.68 -0.93
C ARG A 21 -77.28 10.83 -1.95
N PRO A 22 -76.73 10.70 -3.15
CA PRO A 22 -76.65 9.38 -3.77
C PRO A 22 -75.19 9.05 -4.08
N GLY A 23 -74.80 7.83 -3.74
CA GLY A 23 -73.43 7.34 -3.87
C GLY A 23 -72.92 7.35 -5.31
N SER A 24 -71.66 7.74 -5.46
CA SER A 24 -70.85 7.39 -6.62
C SER A 24 -69.37 7.47 -6.26
N ARG A 25 -68.76 6.28 -6.19
CA ARG A 25 -67.32 5.97 -6.29
C ARG A 25 -66.40 6.68 -5.30
N ASP A 26 -65.89 5.89 -4.35
CA ASP A 26 -64.55 6.06 -3.80
C ASP A 26 -63.54 6.20 -4.95
N LYS A 27 -63.31 7.44 -5.39
CA LYS A 27 -62.04 7.81 -6.00
C LYS A 27 -61.14 8.21 -4.85
N PRO A 28 -60.00 7.53 -4.61
CA PRO A 28 -59.02 8.06 -3.67
C PRO A 28 -58.70 9.47 -4.13
N LYS A 29 -58.73 10.45 -3.21
CA LYS A 29 -58.20 11.79 -3.49
C LYS A 29 -56.81 11.56 -4.07
N GLU A 30 -56.63 11.79 -5.36
CA GLU A 30 -55.32 11.75 -5.98
C GLU A 30 -54.45 12.69 -5.15
N GLU A 31 -53.47 12.12 -4.48
CA GLU A 31 -52.56 12.84 -3.62
C GLU A 31 -51.64 13.63 -4.55
N ILE A 32 -52.12 14.74 -5.11
CA ILE A 32 -51.42 15.60 -6.09
C ILE A 32 -50.01 15.97 -5.63
N TRP A 33 -49.81 15.99 -4.31
CA TRP A 33 -48.53 16.24 -3.67
C TRP A 33 -47.54 15.08 -3.80
N LYS A 34 -47.97 13.82 -3.90
CA LYS A 34 -47.07 12.66 -4.11
C LYS A 34 -46.41 12.65 -5.49
N PRO A 35 -47.12 12.76 -6.63
CA PRO A 35 -46.46 12.86 -7.92
C PRO A 35 -45.71 14.18 -8.08
N MET A 36 -46.07 15.25 -7.34
CA MET A 36 -45.30 16.49 -7.33
C MET A 36 -44.01 16.38 -6.48
N LEU A 37 -44.06 15.72 -5.32
CA LEU A 37 -42.87 15.37 -4.52
C LEU A 37 -42.02 14.32 -5.21
N ASP A 38 -42.61 13.35 -5.91
CA ASP A 38 -41.91 12.36 -6.72
C ASP A 38 -41.27 13.06 -7.92
N ASN A 39 -41.93 14.01 -8.59
CA ASN A 39 -41.30 14.80 -9.66
C ASN A 39 -40.17 15.71 -9.18
N ILE A 40 -40.32 16.30 -7.98
CA ILE A 40 -39.31 17.20 -7.39
C ILE A 40 -38.14 16.39 -6.79
N SER A 41 -38.42 15.23 -6.19
CA SER A 41 -37.39 14.30 -5.69
C SER A 41 -36.75 13.49 -6.82
N SER A 42 -37.45 13.27 -7.93
CA SER A 42 -36.88 12.79 -9.20
C SER A 42 -36.28 13.92 -10.03
N GLY A 43 -36.28 15.16 -9.54
CA GLY A 43 -35.66 16.30 -10.21
C GLY A 43 -34.20 15.98 -10.49
N LYS A 44 -33.85 15.83 -11.79
CA LYS A 44 -32.54 15.46 -12.36
C LYS A 44 -31.55 14.93 -11.30
N ARG A 45 -31.81 13.75 -10.72
CA ARG A 45 -30.81 13.09 -9.87
C ARG A 45 -29.60 12.83 -10.76
N LEU A 46 -28.49 13.50 -10.46
CA LEU A 46 -27.26 13.37 -11.24
C LEU A 46 -26.86 11.89 -11.29
N PRO A 47 -26.51 11.35 -12.47
CA PRO A 47 -25.98 10.00 -12.57
C PRO A 47 -24.80 9.81 -11.62
N GLU A 48 -24.90 8.84 -10.72
CA GLU A 48 -23.83 8.50 -9.78
C GLU A 48 -22.95 7.41 -10.41
N LYS A 49 -21.64 7.71 -10.53
CA LYS A 49 -20.61 6.81 -11.06
C LYS A 49 -19.52 6.65 -10.02
N SER A 50 -18.84 5.51 -10.00
CA SER A 50 -17.83 5.21 -8.99
C SER A 50 -16.50 4.79 -9.61
N LEU A 51 -15.39 5.29 -9.07
CA LEU A 51 -14.04 4.78 -9.32
C LEU A 51 -13.55 4.05 -8.07
N LEU A 52 -13.05 2.84 -8.25
CA LEU A 52 -12.25 2.14 -7.26
C LEU A 52 -10.78 2.24 -7.69
N VAL A 53 -10.03 3.14 -7.07
CA VAL A 53 -8.62 3.42 -7.37
C VAL A 53 -7.74 2.61 -6.43
N LEU A 54 -6.94 1.73 -7.01
CA LEU A 54 -6.11 0.75 -6.32
C LEU A 54 -4.64 1.00 -6.63
N GLY A 55 -3.78 0.92 -5.62
CA GLY A 55 -2.34 1.12 -5.78
C GLY A 55 -1.91 2.59 -5.68
N GLY A 56 -0.67 2.84 -6.07
CA GLY A 56 -0.01 4.14 -5.93
C GLY A 56 0.31 4.53 -4.48
N THR A 57 0.70 5.78 -4.34
CA THR A 57 1.00 6.49 -3.09
C THR A 57 -0.01 7.63 -2.89
N PRO A 58 -0.09 8.23 -1.70
CA PRO A 58 -0.94 9.40 -1.47
C PRO A 58 -0.73 10.55 -2.47
N GLU A 59 0.50 10.72 -2.94
CA GLU A 59 0.90 11.76 -3.91
C GLU A 59 0.44 11.41 -5.31
N THR A 60 0.74 10.20 -5.79
CA THR A 60 0.37 9.75 -7.14
C THR A 60 -1.14 9.56 -7.29
N GLN A 61 -1.85 9.16 -6.22
CA GLN A 61 -3.32 9.17 -6.19
C GLN A 61 -3.87 10.60 -6.31
N ARG A 62 -3.25 11.59 -5.65
CA ARG A 62 -3.65 12.99 -5.77
C ARG A 62 -3.45 13.52 -7.19
N GLU A 63 -2.30 13.23 -7.78
CA GLU A 63 -2.00 13.56 -9.17
C GLU A 63 -3.01 12.91 -10.13
N PHE A 64 -3.33 11.63 -9.93
CA PHE A 64 -4.37 10.94 -10.68
C PHE A 64 -5.72 11.69 -10.56
N LEU A 65 -6.15 12.04 -9.36
CA LEU A 65 -7.39 12.80 -9.16
C LEU A 65 -7.40 14.15 -9.89
N GLU A 66 -6.26 14.84 -9.90
CA GLU A 66 -6.09 16.10 -10.64
C GLU A 66 -6.18 15.88 -12.16
N SER A 67 -5.57 14.81 -12.67
CA SER A 67 -5.61 14.46 -14.09
C SER A 67 -6.99 14.03 -14.61
N VAL A 68 -7.84 13.49 -13.74
CA VAL A 68 -9.23 13.10 -14.08
C VAL A 68 -10.20 14.28 -13.97
N SER A 69 -9.88 15.31 -13.17
CA SER A 69 -10.73 16.47 -12.93
C SER A 69 -10.99 17.27 -14.23
N THR A 70 -12.24 17.70 -14.44
CA THR A 70 -12.65 18.58 -15.56
C THR A 70 -12.32 20.05 -15.33
N ASP A 71 -11.84 20.40 -14.14
CA ASP A 71 -11.64 21.78 -13.69
C ASP A 71 -10.16 22.19 -13.88
N PRO A 72 -9.82 22.96 -14.93
CA PRO A 72 -8.48 23.53 -15.07
C PRO A 72 -8.34 24.66 -14.06
N SER A 73 -7.80 24.37 -12.89
CA SER A 73 -7.23 25.33 -11.93
C SER A 73 -7.97 26.67 -11.74
N ASN A 74 -8.61 26.82 -10.57
CA ASN A 74 -8.73 28.10 -9.85
C ASN A 74 -9.58 29.24 -10.43
N THR A 75 -10.37 29.03 -11.50
CA THR A 75 -11.25 30.10 -11.99
C THR A 75 -12.68 29.91 -11.49
N ARG A 76 -13.02 30.62 -10.42
CA ARG A 76 -14.38 31.00 -10.00
C ARG A 76 -15.35 29.85 -9.69
N ARG A 77 -15.11 29.13 -8.58
CA ARG A 77 -16.26 28.66 -7.80
C ARG A 77 -16.92 29.87 -7.14
N PRO A 78 -18.26 30.03 -7.19
CA PRO A 78 -18.95 30.94 -6.29
C PRO A 78 -18.54 30.59 -4.85
N PRO A 79 -18.30 31.58 -3.96
CA PRO A 79 -17.82 31.34 -2.60
C PRO A 79 -18.72 30.43 -1.75
N ASP A 80 -19.94 30.16 -2.22
CA ASP A 80 -20.94 29.29 -1.60
C ASP A 80 -20.77 27.79 -1.93
N ARG A 81 -19.92 27.43 -2.92
CA ARG A 81 -19.62 26.04 -3.31
C ARG A 81 -18.15 25.69 -3.09
N GLY A 82 -17.79 25.58 -1.81
CA GLY A 82 -16.90 24.55 -1.23
C GLY A 82 -15.47 24.36 -1.79
N ARG A 83 -14.49 24.40 -0.88
CA ARG A 83 -13.11 23.89 -1.09
C ARG A 83 -13.13 22.46 -1.66
N LYS A 84 -12.10 22.07 -2.44
CA LYS A 84 -11.94 20.68 -2.90
C LYS A 84 -12.03 19.74 -1.68
N PRO A 85 -12.85 18.67 -1.72
CA PRO A 85 -12.97 17.76 -0.60
C PRO A 85 -11.60 17.16 -0.27
N PRO A 86 -11.20 17.08 1.01
CA PRO A 86 -9.92 16.51 1.40
C PRO A 86 -9.87 15.01 1.04
N ILE A 87 -8.70 14.54 0.63
CA ILE A 87 -8.46 13.13 0.36
C ILE A 87 -8.09 12.43 1.69
N ALA A 88 -8.94 11.53 2.16
CA ALA A 88 -8.74 10.82 3.43
C ALA A 88 -8.03 9.46 3.24
N ASN A 89 -6.76 9.44 2.82
CA ASN A 89 -6.06 8.21 2.40
C ASN A 89 -5.04 7.64 3.40
N GLN A 90 -4.97 8.14 4.64
CA GLN A 90 -3.89 7.80 5.58
C GLN A 90 -4.15 6.56 6.46
N PHE A 91 -5.40 6.20 6.76
CA PHE A 91 -5.70 5.16 7.78
C PHE A 91 -6.87 4.22 7.45
N ALA A 92 -7.52 4.37 6.28
CA ALA A 92 -8.68 3.56 5.89
C ALA A 92 -8.89 3.62 4.36
N LEU A 93 -10.03 3.14 3.89
CA LEU A 93 -10.51 3.38 2.53
C LEU A 93 -10.69 4.90 2.33
N GLY A 94 -9.88 5.49 1.45
CA GLY A 94 -10.01 6.90 1.13
C GLY A 94 -11.26 7.17 0.31
N TYR A 95 -11.91 8.30 0.57
CA TYR A 95 -13.10 8.72 -0.17
C TYR A 95 -12.98 10.18 -0.58
N THR A 96 -13.35 10.47 -1.82
CA THR A 96 -13.57 11.82 -2.33
C THR A 96 -14.60 11.77 -3.46
N TYR A 97 -15.07 12.93 -3.91
CA TYR A 97 -16.01 13.01 -5.02
C TYR A 97 -15.72 14.23 -5.89
N GLN A 98 -16.11 14.14 -7.16
CA GLN A 98 -16.06 15.26 -8.10
C GLN A 98 -17.30 15.27 -8.99
N ASP A 99 -17.76 16.47 -9.33
CA ASP A 99 -18.80 16.66 -10.33
C ASP A 99 -18.15 16.76 -11.71
N VAL A 100 -18.63 15.96 -12.65
CA VAL A 100 -18.15 15.96 -14.04
C VAL A 100 -18.99 16.94 -14.83
N LEU A 101 -18.34 17.98 -15.35
CA LEU A 101 -19.00 19.00 -16.16
C LEU A 101 -18.99 18.62 -17.65
N ASP A 102 -19.97 19.13 -18.40
CA ASP A 102 -19.96 19.08 -19.86
C ASP A 102 -18.86 20.01 -20.43
N THR A 103 -18.62 19.95 -21.72
CA THR A 103 -17.46 20.60 -22.37
C THR A 103 -17.51 22.12 -22.37
N ASP A 104 -18.68 22.72 -22.14
CA ASP A 104 -18.87 24.16 -21.94
C ASP A 104 -18.75 24.59 -20.46
N HIS A 105 -18.59 23.62 -19.56
CA HIS A 105 -18.53 23.80 -18.11
C HIS A 105 -19.81 24.36 -17.48
N GLU A 106 -20.96 24.30 -18.16
CA GLU A 106 -22.24 24.80 -17.64
C GLU A 106 -23.05 23.70 -16.97
N ASP A 107 -23.22 22.56 -17.65
CA ASP A 107 -24.04 21.44 -17.18
C ASP A 107 -23.21 20.39 -16.43
N THR A 108 -23.77 19.84 -15.36
CA THR A 108 -23.18 18.69 -14.65
C THR A 108 -23.71 17.38 -15.25
N LEU A 109 -22.83 16.58 -15.83
CA LEU A 109 -23.16 15.32 -16.50
C LEU A 109 -23.36 14.15 -15.53
N ALA A 110 -22.50 14.07 -14.49
CA ALA A 110 -22.51 12.98 -13.52
C ALA A 110 -21.76 13.39 -12.25
N ARG A 111 -22.04 12.70 -11.14
CA ARG A 111 -21.22 12.73 -9.93
C ARG A 111 -20.33 11.50 -9.88
N LEU A 112 -19.03 11.72 -9.80
CA LEU A 112 -18.03 10.67 -9.68
C LEU A 112 -17.60 10.53 -8.22
N SER A 113 -17.90 9.38 -7.61
CA SER A 113 -17.41 8.97 -6.29
C SER A 113 -16.11 8.20 -6.45
N LEU A 114 -15.10 8.49 -5.64
CA LEU A 114 -13.77 7.88 -5.76
C LEU A 114 -13.39 7.23 -4.44
N TYR A 115 -13.19 5.92 -4.48
CA TYR A 115 -12.74 5.09 -3.37
C TYR A 115 -11.27 4.72 -3.61
N LEU A 116 -10.40 5.03 -2.66
CA LEU A 116 -8.94 4.97 -2.83
C LEU A 116 -8.34 3.96 -1.85
N LEU A 117 -7.55 3.01 -2.35
CA LEU A 117 -6.82 2.05 -1.53
C LEU A 117 -5.40 1.85 -2.07
N ALA A 118 -4.40 2.29 -1.30
CA ALA A 118 -3.00 2.28 -1.74
C ALA A 118 -2.35 0.89 -1.75
N GLN A 119 -2.74 0.00 -0.83
CA GLN A 119 -2.12 -1.32 -0.66
C GLN A 119 -3.17 -2.43 -0.62
N PRO A 120 -2.87 -3.63 -1.18
CA PRO A 120 -3.76 -4.80 -1.14
C PRO A 120 -3.78 -5.43 0.26
N SER A 121 -4.07 -4.65 1.29
CA SER A 121 -4.08 -5.10 2.69
C SER A 121 -5.35 -5.91 2.98
N PRO A 122 -5.23 -7.14 3.52
CA PRO A 122 -6.38 -7.95 3.93
C PRO A 122 -7.31 -7.27 4.93
N SER A 123 -6.82 -6.27 5.68
CA SER A 123 -7.62 -5.53 6.66
C SER A 123 -8.54 -4.48 6.02
N PHE A 124 -8.13 -3.89 4.89
CA PHE A 124 -8.87 -2.80 4.26
C PHE A 124 -9.66 -3.25 3.04
N THR A 125 -9.23 -4.31 2.36
CA THR A 125 -9.93 -4.92 1.22
C THR A 125 -11.42 -5.23 1.50
N PRO A 126 -11.82 -5.81 2.66
CA PRO A 126 -13.22 -6.07 2.96
C PRO A 126 -14.12 -4.82 3.01
N LEU A 127 -13.54 -3.63 3.22
CA LEU A 127 -14.28 -2.36 3.22
C LEU A 127 -14.83 -2.00 1.82
N ILE A 128 -14.32 -2.62 0.76
CA ILE A 128 -14.80 -2.43 -0.61
C ILE A 128 -16.12 -3.17 -0.84
N LYS A 129 -16.31 -4.33 -0.19
CA LYS A 129 -17.44 -5.24 -0.42
C LYS A 129 -18.82 -4.56 -0.37
N PRO A 130 -19.15 -3.70 0.62
CA PRO A 130 -20.47 -3.05 0.68
C PRO A 130 -20.80 -2.16 -0.54
N TYR A 131 -19.77 -1.69 -1.25
CA TYR A 131 -19.92 -0.85 -2.44
C TYR A 131 -20.09 -1.67 -3.73
N LEU A 132 -19.95 -2.99 -3.68
CA LEU A 132 -20.16 -3.91 -4.79
C LEU A 132 -21.52 -4.59 -4.64
N ASN A 133 -22.57 -3.94 -5.13
CA ASN A 133 -23.94 -4.45 -5.07
C ASN A 133 -24.66 -4.29 -6.43
N PRO A 134 -25.82 -4.93 -6.65
CA PRO A 134 -26.48 -4.94 -7.96
C PRO A 134 -26.76 -3.56 -8.55
N ARG A 135 -26.93 -2.53 -7.70
CA ARG A 135 -27.20 -1.16 -8.14
C ARG A 135 -25.95 -0.40 -8.54
N THR A 136 -24.80 -0.68 -7.92
CA THR A 136 -23.55 0.05 -8.12
C THR A 136 -22.63 -0.59 -9.15
N LEU A 137 -22.69 -1.92 -9.29
CA LEU A 137 -21.84 -2.69 -10.21
C LEU A 137 -21.89 -2.21 -11.67
N PRO A 138 -23.05 -1.86 -12.27
CA PRO A 138 -23.08 -1.32 -13.63
C PRO A 138 -22.46 0.08 -13.78
N HIS A 139 -22.07 0.71 -12.68
CA HIS A 139 -21.64 2.11 -12.61
C HIS A 139 -20.27 2.30 -11.95
N ILE A 140 -19.53 1.21 -11.71
CA ILE A 140 -18.21 1.23 -11.12
C ILE A 140 -17.12 0.89 -12.17
N LEU A 141 -15.98 1.56 -12.06
CA LEU A 141 -14.76 1.28 -12.83
C LEU A 141 -13.61 1.07 -11.85
N VAL A 142 -12.88 -0.03 -12.01
CA VAL A 142 -11.63 -0.28 -11.27
C VAL A 142 -10.48 0.38 -12.01
N VAL A 143 -9.67 1.15 -11.28
CA VAL A 143 -8.45 1.77 -11.78
C VAL A 143 -7.27 1.26 -10.97
N ILE A 144 -6.29 0.64 -11.61
CA ILE A 144 -5.03 0.25 -10.96
C ILE A 144 -3.94 1.22 -11.37
N LEU A 145 -3.31 1.85 -10.37
CA LEU A 145 -2.21 2.80 -10.56
C LEU A 145 -0.87 2.06 -10.49
N LEU A 146 -0.09 2.19 -11.55
CA LEU A 146 1.30 1.72 -11.65
C LEU A 146 2.22 2.94 -11.83
N ASP A 147 3.50 2.80 -11.49
CA ASP A 147 4.46 3.91 -11.52
C ASP A 147 5.72 3.53 -12.29
N TRP A 148 6.06 4.33 -13.31
CA TRP A 148 7.28 4.20 -14.11
C TRP A 148 8.58 4.44 -13.33
N ASN A 149 8.52 4.88 -12.07
CA ASN A 149 9.67 4.82 -11.19
C ASN A 149 10.08 3.37 -10.84
N HIS A 150 9.15 2.41 -10.86
CA HIS A 150 9.39 1.02 -10.46
C HIS A 150 8.72 -0.02 -11.40
N PRO A 151 8.99 0.01 -12.73
CA PRO A 151 8.35 -0.87 -13.71
C PRO A 151 8.55 -2.36 -13.45
N TRP A 152 9.64 -2.77 -12.78
CA TRP A 152 9.90 -4.15 -12.37
C TRP A 152 8.86 -4.70 -11.38
N LEU A 153 8.08 -3.86 -10.71
CA LEU A 153 7.05 -4.29 -9.74
C LEU A 153 5.68 -4.54 -10.36
N TRP A 154 5.48 -4.13 -11.61
CA TRP A 154 4.14 -3.94 -12.18
C TRP A 154 3.32 -5.22 -12.29
N VAL A 155 3.89 -6.29 -12.84
CA VAL A 155 3.15 -7.56 -13.01
C VAL A 155 2.78 -8.17 -11.66
N ARG A 156 3.69 -8.08 -10.67
CA ARG A 156 3.42 -8.51 -9.30
C ARG A 156 2.30 -7.70 -8.65
N GLN A 157 2.37 -6.37 -8.74
CA GLN A 157 1.34 -5.47 -8.21
C GLN A 157 -0.03 -5.73 -8.86
N LEU A 158 -0.05 -5.89 -10.19
CA LEU A 158 -1.26 -6.19 -10.95
C LEU A 158 -1.86 -7.53 -10.52
N ARG A 159 -1.03 -8.57 -10.38
CA ARG A 159 -1.46 -9.91 -9.94
C ARG A 159 -2.11 -9.84 -8.56
N ASP A 160 -1.47 -9.16 -7.61
CA ASP A 160 -1.95 -9.07 -6.24
C ASP A 160 -3.30 -8.33 -6.17
N TRP A 161 -3.47 -7.25 -6.94
CA TRP A 161 -4.75 -6.56 -7.05
C TRP A 161 -5.84 -7.39 -7.72
N ILE A 162 -5.52 -8.13 -8.79
CA ILE A 162 -6.49 -8.99 -9.46
C ILE A 162 -6.92 -10.15 -8.55
N ARG A 163 -6.00 -10.76 -7.79
CA ARG A 163 -6.33 -11.78 -6.78
C ARG A 163 -7.27 -11.23 -5.70
N VAL A 164 -7.01 -10.01 -5.22
CA VAL A 164 -7.91 -9.30 -4.29
C VAL A 164 -9.30 -9.11 -4.89
N LEU A 165 -9.40 -8.62 -6.13
CA LEU A 165 -10.68 -8.42 -6.82
C LEU A 165 -11.43 -9.73 -7.02
N ARG A 166 -10.75 -10.80 -7.46
CA ARG A 166 -11.37 -12.13 -7.62
C ARG A 166 -11.89 -12.65 -6.28
N SER A 167 -11.12 -12.53 -5.20
CA SER A 167 -11.57 -12.92 -3.84
C SER A 167 -12.80 -12.12 -3.39
N LEU A 168 -12.83 -10.80 -3.65
CA LEU A 168 -13.99 -9.96 -3.36
C LEU A 168 -15.23 -10.40 -4.15
N ILE A 169 -15.09 -10.61 -5.46
CA ILE A 169 -16.16 -11.03 -6.37
C ILE A 169 -16.75 -12.38 -5.95
N LEU A 170 -15.91 -13.36 -5.61
CA LEU A 170 -16.37 -14.66 -5.13
C LEU A 170 -17.19 -14.54 -3.83
N SER A 171 -16.83 -13.59 -2.97
CA SER A 171 -17.51 -13.36 -1.70
C SER A 171 -18.85 -12.63 -1.81
N LEU A 172 -19.22 -12.12 -2.99
CA LEU A 172 -20.49 -11.43 -3.23
C LEU A 172 -21.68 -12.42 -3.23
N ASP A 173 -22.87 -11.88 -2.99
CA ASP A 173 -24.14 -12.60 -3.09
C ASP A 173 -24.52 -12.92 -4.54
N ASP A 174 -25.43 -13.87 -4.73
CA ASP A 174 -25.79 -14.37 -6.06
C ASP A 174 -26.43 -13.30 -6.95
N ALA A 175 -27.20 -12.38 -6.38
CA ALA A 175 -27.79 -11.27 -7.14
C ALA A 175 -26.71 -10.32 -7.69
N SER A 176 -25.63 -10.09 -6.95
CA SER A 176 -24.49 -9.31 -7.43
C SER A 176 -23.73 -10.06 -8.53
N LYS A 177 -23.61 -11.38 -8.42
CA LYS A 177 -22.93 -12.23 -9.43
C LYS A 177 -23.70 -12.28 -10.75
N GLU A 178 -25.02 -12.36 -10.71
CA GLU A 178 -25.88 -12.27 -11.92
C GLU A 178 -25.64 -10.95 -12.67
N VAL A 179 -25.60 -9.81 -11.95
CA VAL A 179 -25.30 -8.51 -12.55
C VAL A 179 -23.87 -8.45 -13.10
N LEU A 180 -22.89 -9.12 -12.47
CA LEU A 180 -21.55 -9.22 -13.01
C LEU A 180 -21.55 -9.97 -14.35
N GLU A 181 -22.28 -11.09 -14.48
CA GLU A 181 -22.38 -11.85 -15.73
C GLU A 181 -23.06 -11.05 -16.86
N GLU A 182 -24.13 -10.31 -16.54
CA GLU A 182 -24.76 -9.38 -17.48
C GLU A 182 -23.78 -8.28 -17.93
N ASN A 183 -23.03 -7.72 -16.98
CA ASN A 183 -22.00 -6.72 -17.27
C ASN A 183 -20.91 -7.27 -18.19
N ILE A 184 -20.46 -8.53 -18.00
CA ILE A 184 -19.47 -9.16 -18.90
C ILE A 184 -19.98 -9.13 -20.34
N SER A 185 -21.22 -9.57 -20.57
CA SER A 185 -21.83 -9.59 -21.90
C SER A 185 -21.91 -8.18 -22.51
N ALA A 186 -22.35 -7.20 -21.72
CA ALA A 186 -22.45 -5.81 -22.17
C ALA A 186 -21.08 -5.18 -22.47
N LEU A 187 -20.05 -5.49 -21.68
CA LEU A 187 -18.69 -4.97 -21.86
C LEU A 187 -17.98 -5.59 -23.06
N GLN A 188 -18.19 -6.88 -23.33
CA GLN A 188 -17.67 -7.57 -24.51
C GLN A 188 -18.19 -6.93 -25.81
N ASP A 189 -19.49 -6.65 -25.87
CA ASP A 189 -20.13 -6.06 -27.07
C ASP A 189 -19.79 -4.57 -27.25
N LYS A 190 -19.40 -3.87 -26.18
CA LYS A 190 -19.16 -2.42 -26.19
C LYS A 190 -18.02 -2.04 -27.14
N GLY A 191 -18.35 -1.32 -28.21
CA GLY A 191 -17.36 -0.81 -29.18
C GLY A 191 -16.89 -1.83 -30.23
N ARG A 192 -17.47 -3.04 -30.24
CA ARG A 192 -17.19 -4.10 -31.25
C ARG A 192 -18.19 -4.15 -32.41
N GLY A 193 -19.26 -3.36 -32.38
CA GLY A 193 -20.21 -3.26 -33.48
C GLY A 193 -19.57 -2.75 -34.77
N ALA A 194 -20.11 -3.18 -35.92
CA ALA A 194 -19.68 -2.70 -37.25
C ALA A 194 -19.75 -1.16 -37.29
N GLY A 195 -18.60 -0.51 -37.15
CA GLY A 195 -18.48 0.92 -36.84
C GLY A 195 -17.53 1.26 -35.69
N GLY A 196 -16.63 0.35 -35.30
CA GLY A 196 -15.52 0.67 -34.41
C GLY A 196 -14.73 1.88 -34.92
N ALA A 197 -14.72 2.96 -34.12
CA ALA A 197 -13.89 4.17 -34.18
C ALA A 197 -13.70 4.91 -35.54
N GLU A 198 -14.24 4.43 -36.65
CA GLU A 198 -14.21 5.08 -37.96
C GLU A 198 -15.63 5.06 -38.53
N GLY A 199 -16.13 6.24 -38.90
CA GLY A 199 -17.54 6.47 -39.15
C GLY A 199 -18.09 5.88 -40.47
N SER A 200 -19.43 5.86 -40.51
CA SER A 200 -20.28 5.74 -41.71
C SER A 200 -20.37 4.33 -42.31
N THR A 201 -21.52 3.66 -42.27
CA THR A 201 -22.69 3.96 -43.09
C THR A 201 -23.83 3.04 -42.63
N GLY A 202 -25.08 3.52 -42.71
CA GLY A 202 -26.24 2.70 -42.41
C GLY A 202 -26.27 1.42 -43.23
N THR A 203 -26.38 0.27 -42.56
CA THR A 203 -26.86 -0.97 -43.17
C THR A 203 -27.49 -1.81 -42.06
N THR A 204 -28.64 -2.40 -42.36
CA THR A 204 -29.51 -3.24 -41.52
C THR A 204 -28.88 -4.59 -41.12
N LEU A 205 -27.57 -4.64 -40.93
CA LEU A 205 -26.82 -5.78 -40.38
C LEU A 205 -26.54 -5.56 -38.89
N GLU A 206 -27.56 -5.11 -38.16
CA GLU A 206 -27.53 -5.10 -36.71
C GLU A 206 -27.65 -6.55 -36.23
N ASN A 207 -26.65 -7.04 -35.49
CA ASN A 207 -26.58 -8.34 -34.79
C ASN A 207 -25.64 -9.43 -35.34
N VAL A 208 -24.63 -9.11 -36.17
CA VAL A 208 -23.51 -10.06 -36.35
C VAL A 208 -22.51 -9.85 -35.20
N LYS A 209 -22.63 -10.65 -34.14
CA LYS A 209 -21.61 -10.70 -33.07
C LYS A 209 -20.32 -11.31 -33.64
N ILE A 210 -19.27 -10.50 -33.74
CA ILE A 210 -17.94 -10.98 -34.13
C ILE A 210 -17.41 -11.83 -32.97
N PRO A 211 -16.95 -13.07 -33.21
CA PRO A 211 -16.40 -13.91 -32.15
C PRO A 211 -15.16 -13.27 -31.54
N LEU A 212 -14.96 -13.48 -30.24
CA LEU A 212 -13.79 -12.98 -29.52
C LEU A 212 -12.51 -13.66 -30.05
N GLY A 213 -11.45 -12.87 -30.17
CA GLY A 213 -10.13 -13.40 -30.49
C GLY A 213 -9.53 -14.19 -29.33
N PRO A 214 -8.45 -14.95 -29.56
CA PRO A 214 -7.78 -15.66 -28.49
C PRO A 214 -7.20 -14.69 -27.45
N GLY A 215 -7.34 -15.00 -26.16
CA GLY A 215 -6.91 -14.12 -25.08
C GLY A 215 -7.88 -12.99 -24.76
N GLU A 216 -8.89 -12.72 -25.58
CA GLU A 216 -9.82 -11.62 -25.36
C GLU A 216 -10.93 -12.05 -24.41
N TRP A 217 -11.00 -11.42 -23.23
CA TRP A 217 -11.99 -11.73 -22.19
C TRP A 217 -11.95 -13.17 -21.66
N ASP A 218 -10.79 -13.83 -21.69
CA ASP A 218 -10.58 -15.15 -21.08
C ASP A 218 -10.80 -15.16 -19.56
N GLU A 219 -10.51 -14.05 -18.87
CA GLU A 219 -10.53 -13.93 -17.40
C GLU A 219 -11.36 -12.70 -16.97
N PRO A 220 -12.66 -12.65 -17.30
CA PRO A 220 -13.48 -11.46 -17.07
C PRO A 220 -13.76 -11.25 -15.57
N LEU A 221 -13.68 -10.01 -15.09
CA LEU A 221 -14.02 -9.66 -13.70
C LEU A 221 -15.49 -9.21 -13.52
N GLY A 222 -16.24 -8.99 -14.61
CA GLY A 222 -17.59 -8.40 -14.59
C GLY A 222 -17.67 -6.92 -14.20
N ILE A 223 -16.51 -6.30 -13.96
CA ILE A 223 -16.35 -4.87 -13.72
C ILE A 223 -15.27 -4.37 -14.69
N PRO A 224 -15.47 -3.22 -15.38
CA PRO A 224 -14.44 -2.69 -16.25
C PRO A 224 -13.17 -2.33 -15.45
N LEU A 225 -12.01 -2.61 -16.05
CA LEU A 225 -10.69 -2.39 -15.48
C LEU A 225 -9.89 -1.43 -16.37
N CYS A 226 -9.22 -0.45 -15.74
CA CYS A 226 -8.28 0.45 -16.40
C CYS A 226 -6.96 0.45 -15.64
N VAL A 227 -5.85 0.19 -16.32
CA VAL A 227 -4.50 0.33 -15.76
C VAL A 227 -3.91 1.65 -16.23
N VAL A 228 -3.44 2.45 -15.27
CA VAL A 228 -2.84 3.76 -15.50
C VAL A 228 -1.38 3.69 -15.05
N CYS A 229 -0.45 3.79 -15.99
CA CYS A 229 0.97 3.86 -15.69
C CYS A 229 1.40 5.33 -15.62
N GLN A 230 1.60 5.82 -14.40
CA GLN A 230 1.96 7.20 -14.10
C GLN A 230 3.46 7.45 -14.29
N ASN A 231 3.83 8.73 -14.35
CA ASN A 231 5.20 9.21 -14.48
C ASN A 231 5.93 8.71 -15.75
N ALA A 232 5.23 8.67 -16.89
CA ALA A 232 5.82 8.23 -18.17
C ALA A 232 7.02 9.10 -18.63
N ASP A 233 7.20 10.30 -18.08
CA ASP A 233 8.39 11.13 -18.25
C ASP A 233 9.67 10.45 -17.73
N LYS A 234 9.55 9.45 -16.85
CA LYS A 234 10.67 8.65 -16.35
C LYS A 234 11.23 7.65 -17.36
N ILE A 235 10.53 7.37 -18.46
CA ILE A 235 11.05 6.51 -19.54
C ILE A 235 12.37 7.07 -20.08
N GLU A 236 12.45 8.38 -20.31
CA GLU A 236 13.67 9.04 -20.78
C GLU A 236 14.81 8.93 -19.76
N ALA A 237 14.50 9.03 -18.46
CA ALA A 237 15.48 8.86 -17.41
C ALA A 237 16.01 7.41 -17.36
N LEU A 238 15.14 6.39 -17.51
CA LEU A 238 15.53 4.99 -17.56
C LEU A 238 16.47 4.69 -18.75
N GLU A 239 16.19 5.24 -19.92
CA GLU A 239 17.06 5.12 -21.10
C GLU A 239 18.42 5.78 -20.85
N ARG A 240 18.43 7.03 -20.39
CA ARG A 240 19.66 7.82 -20.25
C ARG A 240 20.54 7.37 -19.08
N GLU A 241 19.94 7.07 -17.93
CA GLU A 241 20.66 6.82 -16.68
C GLU A 241 20.91 5.33 -16.44
N ARG A 242 20.05 4.45 -16.97
CA ARG A 242 20.13 3.00 -16.76
C ARG A 242 20.43 2.22 -18.05
N GLY A 243 20.53 2.90 -19.19
CA GLY A 243 20.94 2.30 -20.45
C GLY A 243 19.90 1.39 -21.10
N TRP A 244 18.63 1.43 -20.62
CA TRP A 244 17.52 0.67 -21.18
C TRP A 244 17.36 0.98 -22.67
N LYS A 245 16.97 -0.03 -23.46
CA LYS A 245 16.72 0.10 -24.89
C LYS A 245 15.23 0.03 -25.18
N GLU A 246 14.90 0.27 -26.44
CA GLU A 246 13.52 0.21 -26.91
C GLU A 246 12.91 -1.19 -26.70
N GLY A 247 13.74 -2.25 -26.78
CA GLY A 247 13.31 -3.62 -26.55
C GLY A 247 12.71 -3.86 -25.16
N GLU A 248 13.24 -3.24 -24.10
CA GLU A 248 12.68 -3.35 -22.75
C GLU A 248 11.34 -2.62 -22.63
N PHE A 249 11.19 -1.45 -23.25
CA PHE A 249 9.92 -0.70 -23.25
C PHE A 249 8.83 -1.39 -24.08
N ASP A 250 9.21 -1.97 -25.23
CA ASP A 250 8.36 -2.81 -26.06
C ASP A 250 7.92 -4.05 -25.30
N PHE A 251 8.86 -4.75 -24.64
CA PHE A 251 8.55 -5.92 -23.82
C PHE A 251 7.53 -5.58 -22.73
N ILE A 252 7.72 -4.51 -21.96
CA ILE A 252 6.78 -4.08 -20.92
C ILE A 252 5.39 -3.85 -21.51
N THR A 253 5.33 -3.13 -22.63
CA THR A 253 4.07 -2.77 -23.28
C THR A 253 3.36 -4.01 -23.84
N GLN A 254 4.08 -4.92 -24.49
CA GLN A 254 3.55 -6.20 -24.97
C GLN A 254 3.06 -7.09 -23.82
N TYR A 255 3.80 -7.13 -22.70
CA TYR A 255 3.48 -7.93 -21.52
C TYR A 255 2.20 -7.45 -20.84
N LEU A 256 2.10 -6.14 -20.56
CA LEU A 256 0.89 -5.56 -19.99
C LEU A 256 -0.30 -5.75 -20.92
N ARG A 257 -0.16 -5.48 -22.22
CA ARG A 257 -1.25 -5.66 -23.20
C ARG A 257 -1.75 -7.09 -23.25
N THR A 258 -0.84 -8.08 -23.20
CA THR A 258 -1.20 -9.51 -23.18
C THR A 258 -2.05 -9.88 -21.97
N ILE A 259 -1.63 -9.42 -20.78
CA ILE A 259 -2.36 -9.67 -19.53
C ILE A 259 -3.72 -8.96 -19.53
N LEU A 260 -3.74 -7.68 -19.91
CA LEU A 260 -4.93 -6.84 -19.85
C LEU A 260 -6.00 -7.24 -20.86
N LEU A 261 -5.59 -7.84 -21.98
CA LEU A 261 -6.51 -8.41 -22.98
C LEU A 261 -7.45 -9.46 -22.37
N LYS A 262 -6.94 -10.29 -21.46
CA LYS A 262 -7.72 -11.33 -20.76
C LYS A 262 -8.84 -10.75 -19.91
N HIS A 263 -8.67 -9.53 -19.42
CA HIS A 263 -9.63 -8.85 -18.57
C HIS A 263 -10.52 -7.85 -19.33
N GLY A 264 -10.31 -7.69 -20.66
CA GLY A 264 -10.96 -6.63 -21.44
C GLY A 264 -10.60 -5.22 -20.96
N ALA A 265 -9.44 -5.08 -20.32
CA ALA A 265 -9.03 -3.86 -19.65
C ALA A 265 -8.42 -2.84 -20.61
N SER A 266 -8.43 -1.57 -20.23
CA SER A 266 -7.69 -0.50 -20.92
C SER A 266 -6.34 -0.22 -20.29
N LEU A 267 -5.40 0.27 -21.09
CA LEU A 267 -4.07 0.73 -20.65
C LEU A 267 -3.87 2.19 -21.07
N VAL A 268 -3.36 3.02 -20.17
CA VAL A 268 -2.99 4.40 -20.50
C VAL A 268 -1.75 4.84 -19.74
N TYR A 269 -0.84 5.52 -20.42
CA TYR A 269 0.31 6.16 -19.80
C TYR A 269 0.02 7.64 -19.57
N THR A 270 0.46 8.15 -18.43
CA THR A 270 0.28 9.54 -18.05
C THR A 270 1.56 10.12 -17.48
N MET A 271 1.77 11.41 -17.69
CA MET A 271 2.82 12.18 -17.05
C MET A 271 2.23 13.43 -16.40
N PRO A 272 2.83 13.97 -15.32
CA PRO A 272 2.28 15.12 -14.60
C PRO A 272 2.02 16.35 -15.48
N SER A 273 2.84 16.55 -16.50
CA SER A 273 2.73 17.66 -17.46
C SER A 273 1.67 17.45 -18.54
N ALA A 274 1.26 16.20 -18.78
CA ALA A 274 0.33 15.83 -19.84
C ALA A 274 -0.44 14.55 -19.46
N PRO A 275 -1.67 14.68 -18.92
CA PRO A 275 -2.50 13.53 -18.55
C PRO A 275 -3.09 12.78 -19.77
N GLY A 276 -2.83 13.25 -20.98
CA GLY A 276 -3.23 12.59 -22.22
C GLY A 276 -4.73 12.39 -22.35
N SER A 277 -5.13 11.18 -22.74
CA SER A 277 -6.53 10.81 -22.97
C SER A 277 -7.23 10.22 -21.73
N LEU A 278 -6.59 10.23 -20.56
CA LEU A 278 -7.07 9.55 -19.34
C LEU A 278 -8.52 9.91 -18.99
N GLN A 279 -8.84 11.20 -18.92
CA GLN A 279 -10.18 11.66 -18.60
C GLN A 279 -11.22 11.17 -19.60
N THR A 280 -10.90 11.26 -20.90
CA THR A 280 -11.82 10.81 -21.96
C THR A 280 -12.05 9.30 -21.88
N LEU A 281 -11.00 8.54 -21.54
CA LEU A 281 -11.05 7.09 -21.36
C LEU A 281 -11.96 6.72 -20.19
N ILE A 282 -11.77 7.34 -19.03
CA ILE A 282 -12.58 7.09 -17.84
C ILE A 282 -14.05 7.45 -18.08
N HIS A 283 -14.32 8.64 -18.63
CA HIS A 283 -15.69 9.10 -18.90
C HIS A 283 -16.40 8.17 -19.89
N SER A 284 -15.74 7.80 -20.99
CA SER A 284 -16.29 6.87 -21.99
C SER A 284 -16.55 5.47 -21.40
N THR A 285 -15.65 4.98 -20.55
CA THR A 285 -15.77 3.68 -19.89
C THR A 285 -16.98 3.65 -18.94
N LEU A 286 -17.19 4.70 -18.16
CA LEU A 286 -18.35 4.86 -17.26
C LEU A 286 -19.67 5.24 -17.96
N GLY A 287 -19.64 5.44 -19.28
CA GLY A 287 -20.80 5.83 -20.07
C GLY A 287 -21.22 7.29 -19.86
N ILE A 288 -20.32 8.13 -19.36
CA ILE A 288 -20.52 9.58 -19.24
C ILE A 288 -20.31 10.19 -20.63
N LYS A 289 -21.39 10.70 -21.22
CA LYS A 289 -21.37 11.29 -22.56
C LYS A 289 -21.64 12.78 -22.47
N SER A 290 -20.75 13.56 -23.07
CA SER A 290 -20.99 14.99 -23.33
C SER A 290 -22.17 15.15 -24.29
N LEU A 291 -23.04 16.12 -24.02
CA LEU A 291 -24.17 16.46 -24.89
C LEU A 291 -23.73 17.32 -26.08
N LEU A 292 -22.57 17.96 -25.96
CA LEU A 292 -22.04 18.92 -26.94
C LEU A 292 -20.98 18.31 -27.86
N LYS A 293 -20.09 17.46 -27.32
CA LYS A 293 -18.96 16.89 -28.08
C LYS A 293 -18.55 15.51 -27.61
N GLN A 294 -18.74 14.51 -28.46
CA GLN A 294 -18.20 13.17 -28.24
C GLN A 294 -16.77 13.09 -28.77
N LYS A 295 -15.78 13.21 -27.87
CA LYS A 295 -14.38 12.93 -28.22
C LYS A 295 -14.20 11.42 -28.41
N GLN A 296 -13.71 11.03 -29.58
CA GLN A 296 -13.31 9.65 -29.84
C GLN A 296 -11.93 9.38 -29.23
N LEU A 297 -11.76 8.19 -28.66
CA LEU A 297 -10.45 7.74 -28.16
C LEU A 297 -9.59 7.35 -29.36
N LYS A 298 -8.45 8.00 -29.51
CA LYS A 298 -7.43 7.63 -30.51
C LYS A 298 -6.38 6.75 -29.83
N HIS A 299 -6.39 5.46 -30.15
CA HIS A 299 -5.39 4.51 -29.68
C HIS A 299 -3.98 4.98 -30.06
N ASN A 300 -2.99 4.61 -29.26
CA ASN A 300 -1.60 4.86 -29.53
C ASN A 300 -0.75 3.77 -28.88
N VAL A 301 0.05 3.07 -29.68
CA VAL A 301 1.04 2.11 -29.19
C VAL A 301 2.41 2.35 -29.84
N THR A 302 2.54 3.47 -30.55
CA THR A 302 3.75 3.84 -31.29
C THR A 302 4.60 4.80 -30.48
N ASP A 303 3.98 5.78 -29.82
CA ASP A 303 4.72 6.68 -28.93
C ASP A 303 4.82 6.05 -27.54
N ARG A 304 6.04 5.65 -27.15
CA ARG A 304 6.32 4.91 -25.91
C ARG A 304 5.88 5.62 -24.62
N ASP A 305 5.86 6.95 -24.59
CA ASP A 305 5.46 7.76 -23.43
C ASP A 305 3.97 8.17 -23.46
N ARG A 306 3.25 7.85 -24.55
CA ARG A 306 1.84 8.22 -24.76
C ARG A 306 0.99 7.02 -25.18
N VAL A 307 1.27 5.86 -24.61
CA VAL A 307 0.51 4.63 -24.86
C VAL A 307 -0.94 4.81 -24.40
N LEU A 308 -1.86 4.46 -25.28
CA LEU A 308 -3.29 4.36 -25.02
C LEU A 308 -3.86 3.15 -25.76
N VAL A 309 -4.35 2.18 -24.98
CA VAL A 309 -5.08 1.00 -25.45
C VAL A 309 -6.49 1.07 -24.88
N PRO A 310 -7.49 1.50 -25.68
CA PRO A 310 -8.89 1.46 -25.26
C PRO A 310 -9.40 0.02 -25.09
N PRO A 311 -10.47 -0.21 -24.31
CA PRO A 311 -11.10 -1.53 -24.22
C PRO A 311 -11.52 -2.03 -25.60
N ASN A 312 -11.43 -3.34 -25.83
CA ASN A 312 -11.83 -4.01 -27.08
C ASN A 312 -11.09 -3.58 -28.36
N TRP A 313 -10.00 -2.80 -28.27
CA TRP A 313 -9.20 -2.44 -29.45
C TRP A 313 -8.10 -3.47 -29.77
N ASP A 314 -7.51 -4.07 -28.75
CA ASP A 314 -6.30 -4.88 -28.88
C ASP A 314 -6.56 -6.32 -29.34
N SER A 315 -5.51 -7.03 -29.79
CA SER A 315 -5.55 -8.46 -30.10
C SER A 315 -4.13 -9.04 -30.16
N TRP A 316 -3.98 -10.37 -30.01
CA TRP A 316 -2.66 -11.03 -30.08
C TRP A 316 -1.85 -10.67 -31.32
N ALA A 317 -2.50 -10.57 -32.48
CA ALA A 317 -1.85 -10.16 -33.72
C ALA A 317 -1.23 -8.76 -33.62
N LYS A 318 -1.91 -7.78 -33.01
CA LYS A 318 -1.39 -6.42 -32.82
C LYS A 318 -0.25 -6.38 -31.80
N ILE A 319 -0.30 -7.22 -30.77
CA ILE A 319 0.74 -7.30 -29.74
C ILE A 319 2.03 -7.87 -30.34
N ARG A 320 1.93 -8.94 -31.12
CA ARG A 320 3.09 -9.64 -31.71
C ARG A 320 3.87 -8.81 -32.73
N ILE A 321 3.22 -7.87 -33.40
CA ILE A 321 3.87 -7.04 -34.44
C ILE A 321 4.93 -6.08 -33.87
N ILE A 322 4.82 -5.68 -32.59
CA ILE A 322 5.81 -4.78 -31.97
C ILE A 322 7.20 -5.43 -31.96
N ASN A 323 7.28 -6.64 -31.39
CA ASN A 323 8.47 -7.46 -31.41
C ASN A 323 8.06 -8.91 -31.70
N GLY A 324 8.49 -9.42 -32.86
CA GLY A 324 8.06 -10.73 -33.39
C GLY A 324 8.49 -11.94 -32.57
N GLU A 325 9.49 -11.78 -31.69
CA GLU A 325 10.00 -12.84 -30.82
C GLU A 325 9.18 -13.03 -29.53
N PHE A 326 8.19 -12.17 -29.28
CA PHE A 326 7.40 -12.19 -28.06
C PHE A 326 6.36 -13.33 -28.02
N GLU A 327 6.43 -14.18 -27.00
CA GLU A 327 5.55 -15.34 -26.81
C GLU A 327 4.23 -14.98 -26.11
N VAL A 328 3.28 -14.44 -26.87
CA VAL A 328 1.96 -14.01 -26.35
C VAL A 328 1.18 -15.16 -25.71
N GLU A 329 1.18 -16.36 -26.34
CA GLU A 329 0.39 -17.50 -25.85
C GLU A 329 0.85 -17.99 -24.49
N GLY A 330 2.16 -18.22 -24.32
CA GLY A 330 2.74 -18.71 -23.08
C GLY A 330 2.51 -17.75 -21.91
N ILE A 331 2.65 -16.45 -22.14
CA ILE A 331 2.39 -15.42 -21.12
C ILE A 331 0.91 -15.39 -20.74
N SER A 332 0.00 -15.44 -21.73
CA SER A 332 -1.44 -15.49 -21.47
C SER A 332 -1.82 -16.69 -20.60
N GLN A 333 -1.31 -17.89 -20.92
CA GLN A 333 -1.61 -19.11 -20.16
C GLN A 333 -1.07 -19.04 -18.73
N LYS A 334 0.19 -18.64 -18.56
CA LYS A 334 0.81 -18.51 -17.24
C LYS A 334 0.12 -17.46 -16.38
N TRP A 335 -0.41 -16.39 -16.99
CA TRP A 335 -1.17 -15.40 -16.25
C TRP A 335 -2.42 -15.96 -15.57
N SER A 336 -3.14 -16.90 -16.22
CA SER A 336 -4.30 -17.56 -15.60
C SER A 336 -3.92 -18.33 -14.33
N VAL A 337 -2.74 -18.96 -14.32
CA VAL A 337 -2.20 -19.63 -13.13
C VAL A 337 -1.82 -18.61 -12.06
N ASP A 338 -1.13 -17.54 -12.46
CA ASP A 338 -0.67 -16.49 -11.55
C ASP A 338 -1.83 -15.77 -10.83
N ILE A 339 -2.98 -15.58 -11.46
CA ILE A 339 -4.11 -14.88 -10.83
C ILE A 339 -5.05 -15.79 -10.05
N ASP A 340 -4.82 -17.11 -10.02
CA ASP A 340 -5.63 -17.98 -9.17
C ASP A 340 -5.47 -17.57 -7.70
N ILE A 341 -6.58 -17.67 -6.97
CA ILE A 341 -6.64 -17.23 -5.58
C ILE A 341 -5.91 -18.27 -4.72
N PRO A 342 -4.86 -17.88 -3.98
CA PRO A 342 -4.18 -18.80 -3.07
C PRO A 342 -5.16 -19.43 -2.08
N HIS A 343 -4.97 -20.70 -1.73
CA HIS A 343 -5.89 -21.44 -0.85
C HIS A 343 -6.21 -20.72 0.47
N HIS A 344 -5.26 -19.98 1.06
CA HIS A 344 -5.47 -19.23 2.30
C HIS A 344 -6.36 -17.97 2.14
N MET A 345 -6.58 -17.51 0.90
CA MET A 345 -7.47 -16.37 0.58
C MET A 345 -8.87 -16.81 0.13
N LYS A 346 -9.10 -18.13 -0.06
CA LYS A 346 -10.43 -18.67 -0.33
C LYS A 346 -11.19 -18.68 1.01
N ALA A 347 -12.26 -17.88 1.09
CA ALA A 347 -13.11 -17.88 2.27
C ALA A 347 -13.73 -19.28 2.44
N ILE A 348 -13.71 -19.82 3.67
CA ILE A 348 -14.44 -21.04 4.02
C ILE A 348 -15.93 -20.71 3.83
N ALA A 349 -16.52 -21.17 2.74
CA ALA A 349 -17.96 -21.05 2.53
C ALA A 349 -18.68 -21.99 3.51
N ASN A 350 -19.72 -21.45 4.16
CA ASN A 350 -20.51 -22.12 5.19
C ASN A 350 -20.98 -23.53 4.76
N GLY A 351 -20.61 -24.55 5.54
CA GLY A 351 -21.45 -25.75 5.68
C GLY A 351 -20.89 -27.10 5.24
N GLU A 352 -19.66 -27.22 4.75
CA GLU A 352 -19.03 -28.54 4.67
C GLU A 352 -18.32 -28.82 5.99
N THR A 353 -19.02 -29.59 6.83
CA THR A 353 -18.40 -30.30 7.96
C THR A 353 -17.15 -31.01 7.43
N SER A 354 -16.00 -30.60 7.94
CA SER A 354 -14.80 -31.42 7.95
C SER A 354 -15.15 -32.75 8.63
N THR A 355 -15.52 -33.74 7.84
CA THR A 355 -15.44 -35.14 8.26
C THR A 355 -13.96 -35.43 8.44
N GLU A 356 -13.49 -35.25 9.67
CA GLU A 356 -12.29 -35.90 10.19
C GLU A 356 -12.46 -37.41 10.01
N ASN A 357 -11.92 -37.93 8.90
CA ASN A 357 -11.39 -39.28 8.71
C ASN A 357 -11.41 -39.63 7.22
N GLU A 358 -10.39 -39.20 6.47
CA GLU A 358 -9.77 -40.10 5.50
C GLU A 358 -8.26 -39.95 5.58
N ALA A 359 -7.61 -41.11 5.50
CA ALA A 359 -6.23 -41.41 5.80
C ALA A 359 -5.18 -40.38 5.35
N ALA A 360 -4.19 -40.21 6.22
CA ALA A 360 -2.87 -39.71 5.88
C ALA A 360 -2.24 -40.58 4.76
N THR A 361 -2.55 -40.29 3.51
CA THR A 361 -1.62 -40.49 2.41
C THR A 361 -0.79 -39.23 2.29
N ASN A 362 0.51 -39.42 2.47
CA ASN A 362 1.58 -38.44 2.38
C ASN A 362 1.69 -37.88 0.93
N GLY A 363 0.68 -37.12 0.50
CA GLY A 363 0.69 -36.36 -0.72
C GLY A 363 1.29 -34.99 -0.41
N GLN A 364 2.52 -34.77 -0.83
CA GLN A 364 3.05 -33.42 -1.01
C GLN A 364 2.00 -32.57 -1.74
N PRO A 365 1.84 -31.26 -1.43
CA PRO A 365 1.11 -30.39 -2.32
C PRO A 365 1.78 -30.52 -3.68
N GLN A 366 1.04 -31.08 -4.62
CA GLN A 366 1.47 -31.34 -5.97
C GLN A 366 1.58 -29.96 -6.64
N ASP A 367 2.79 -29.39 -6.54
CA ASP A 367 3.21 -28.15 -7.19
C ASP A 367 3.39 -28.46 -8.68
N ASP A 368 2.30 -28.77 -9.38
CA ASP A 368 2.27 -29.14 -10.80
C ASP A 368 2.40 -27.90 -11.71
N SER A 369 3.40 -27.07 -11.42
CA SER A 369 3.92 -26.11 -12.40
C SER A 369 5.44 -26.06 -12.27
N GLU A 370 6.12 -27.04 -12.85
CA GLU A 370 7.58 -27.06 -13.02
C GLU A 370 8.13 -25.89 -13.89
N GLY A 371 7.31 -24.90 -14.23
CA GLY A 371 7.66 -23.78 -15.10
C GLY A 371 7.68 -22.42 -14.39
N PRO A 372 8.42 -21.43 -14.90
CA PRO A 372 8.40 -20.09 -14.36
C PRO A 372 7.01 -19.46 -14.56
N SER A 373 6.49 -18.87 -13.48
CA SER A 373 5.26 -18.06 -13.44
C SER A 373 5.31 -16.87 -14.40
N ALA A 374 4.15 -16.29 -14.75
CA ALA A 374 4.15 -15.07 -15.56
C ALA A 374 4.91 -13.93 -14.85
N THR A 375 4.64 -13.75 -13.56
CA THR A 375 5.31 -12.75 -12.72
C THR A 375 6.83 -12.92 -12.74
N SER A 376 7.32 -14.15 -12.57
CA SER A 376 8.78 -14.39 -12.55
C SER A 376 9.43 -14.15 -13.90
N ILE A 377 8.78 -14.48 -15.02
CA ILE A 377 9.32 -14.20 -16.37
C ILE A 377 9.49 -12.70 -16.57
N TYR A 378 8.49 -11.92 -16.14
CA TYR A 378 8.55 -10.47 -16.23
C TYR A 378 9.67 -9.90 -15.34
N GLU A 379 9.75 -10.32 -14.08
CA GLU A 379 10.77 -9.84 -13.12
C GLU A 379 12.20 -10.26 -13.52
N GLU A 380 12.36 -11.41 -14.18
CA GLU A 380 13.66 -11.86 -14.71
C GLU A 380 14.14 -10.98 -15.87
N THR A 381 13.22 -10.51 -16.71
CA THR A 381 13.50 -9.65 -17.87
C THR A 381 13.65 -8.19 -17.46
N ILE A 382 12.75 -7.69 -16.63
CA ILE A 382 12.71 -6.32 -16.12
C ILE A 382 13.15 -6.34 -14.66
N ARG A 383 14.46 -6.33 -14.45
CA ARG A 383 15.08 -6.45 -13.12
C ARG A 383 15.07 -5.14 -12.35
N ASN A 384 15.09 -5.25 -11.02
CA ASN A 384 15.25 -4.10 -10.13
C ASN A 384 16.71 -3.62 -10.12
N PRO A 385 17.02 -2.40 -10.60
CA PRO A 385 18.39 -1.92 -10.68
C PRO A 385 19.05 -1.67 -9.31
N GLU A 386 18.25 -1.50 -8.25
CA GLU A 386 18.78 -1.42 -6.88
C GLU A 386 19.27 -2.77 -6.35
N GLN A 387 18.73 -3.87 -6.86
CA GLN A 387 19.19 -5.22 -6.53
C GLN A 387 20.42 -5.62 -7.36
N ASP A 388 20.62 -4.99 -8.52
CA ASP A 388 21.77 -5.23 -9.39
C ASP A 388 23.02 -4.40 -8.98
N PHE A 389 22.86 -3.31 -8.21
CA PHE A 389 23.99 -2.49 -7.77
C PHE A 389 24.75 -3.05 -6.55
N ALA A 390 26.03 -3.40 -6.80
CA ALA A 390 27.18 -3.46 -5.88
C ALA A 390 27.26 -4.46 -4.71
N LEU A 391 26.21 -5.23 -4.36
CA LEU A 391 26.37 -6.34 -3.40
C LEU A 391 26.45 -7.71 -4.07
N ASN A 392 25.74 -7.95 -5.18
CA ASN A 392 25.75 -9.26 -5.84
C ASN A 392 27.09 -9.59 -6.54
N ALA A 393 27.84 -8.59 -7.01
CA ALA A 393 29.19 -8.79 -7.54
C ALA A 393 30.23 -9.16 -6.44
N LEU A 394 29.95 -8.85 -5.18
CA LEU A 394 30.72 -9.31 -4.02
C LEU A 394 30.21 -10.67 -3.50
N HIS A 395 28.90 -10.92 -3.59
CA HIS A 395 28.28 -12.19 -3.18
C HIS A 395 28.59 -13.36 -4.12
N ALA A 396 28.87 -13.15 -5.40
CA ALA A 396 29.26 -14.24 -6.31
C ALA A 396 30.58 -14.94 -5.91
N LYS A 397 31.38 -14.34 -5.02
CA LYS A 397 32.60 -14.95 -4.45
C LYS A 397 32.48 -15.36 -2.98
N GLN A 398 31.37 -15.10 -2.30
CA GLN A 398 31.15 -15.53 -0.92
C GLN A 398 29.92 -16.42 -0.85
N THR A 399 30.16 -17.73 -0.79
CA THR A 399 29.16 -18.79 -0.68
C THR A 399 28.39 -18.79 0.65
N ASN A 400 28.71 -17.87 1.57
CA ASN A 400 27.99 -17.68 2.83
C ASN A 400 27.64 -16.19 2.95
N GLY A 401 26.36 -15.88 3.14
CA GLY A 401 25.88 -14.52 3.33
C GLY A 401 26.56 -13.79 4.49
N ILE A 402 26.46 -12.46 4.48
CA ILE A 402 26.95 -11.56 5.54
C ILE A 402 26.05 -11.63 6.78
N GLU A 403 25.05 -12.51 6.82
CA GLU A 403 24.38 -12.87 8.05
C GLU A 403 25.22 -13.92 8.79
N VAL A 404 25.95 -13.46 9.80
CA VAL A 404 26.47 -14.35 10.84
C VAL A 404 25.26 -14.83 11.62
N SER A 405 24.78 -16.04 11.30
CA SER A 405 23.79 -16.73 12.13
C SER A 405 24.38 -16.87 13.53
N SER A 406 23.92 -16.02 14.45
CA SER A 406 24.32 -16.10 15.84
C SER A 406 23.85 -17.44 16.41
N LYS A 407 24.72 -18.15 17.11
CA LYS A 407 24.36 -19.42 17.79
C LYS A 407 23.13 -19.19 18.67
N ASP A 408 22.24 -20.18 18.72
CA ASP A 408 21.09 -20.14 19.62
C ASP A 408 21.54 -19.90 21.07
N THR A 409 20.86 -18.97 21.74
CA THR A 409 21.23 -18.50 23.08
C THR A 409 21.31 -19.63 24.11
N GLN A 410 20.42 -20.62 24.02
CA GLN A 410 20.42 -21.75 24.95
C GLN A 410 21.60 -22.69 24.69
N THR A 411 21.93 -22.92 23.41
CA THR A 411 23.11 -23.73 23.05
C THR A 411 24.41 -23.08 23.51
N PHE A 412 24.55 -21.76 23.34
CA PHE A 412 25.73 -21.01 23.81
C PHE A 412 25.86 -21.05 25.33
N LEU A 413 24.76 -20.82 26.07
CA LEU A 413 24.79 -20.83 27.53
C LEU A 413 25.10 -22.24 28.09
N ALA A 414 24.62 -23.29 27.44
CA ALA A 414 24.94 -24.67 27.82
C ALA A 414 26.44 -24.99 27.61
N GLU A 415 27.04 -24.55 26.50
CA GLU A 415 28.48 -24.67 26.25
C GLU A 415 29.29 -23.91 27.33
N GLN A 416 28.88 -22.70 27.68
CA GLN A 416 29.56 -21.89 28.70
C GLN A 416 29.42 -22.47 30.12
N LEU A 417 28.27 -23.04 30.47
CA LEU A 417 28.07 -23.70 31.76
C LEU A 417 29.01 -24.90 31.92
N THR A 418 29.18 -25.69 30.86
CA THR A 418 30.10 -26.83 30.85
C THR A 418 31.56 -26.38 31.09
N THR A 419 31.93 -25.25 30.47
CA THR A 419 33.26 -24.65 30.63
C THR A 419 33.48 -24.13 32.06
N LEU A 420 32.47 -23.48 32.66
CA LEU A 420 32.53 -23.02 34.06
C LEU A 420 32.62 -24.17 35.05
N GLU A 421 31.94 -25.29 34.81
CA GLU A 421 32.06 -26.48 35.66
C GLU A 421 33.46 -27.12 35.58
N GLN A 422 34.10 -27.06 34.41
CA GLN A 422 35.48 -27.51 34.27
C GLN A 422 36.44 -26.61 35.05
N LEU A 423 36.34 -25.29 34.88
CA LEU A 423 37.17 -24.33 35.60
C LEU A 423 36.97 -24.44 37.12
N ARG A 424 35.73 -24.62 37.58
CA ARG A 424 35.44 -24.87 38.99
C ARG A 424 36.13 -26.14 39.50
N ARG A 425 36.14 -27.23 38.73
CA ARG A 425 36.84 -28.47 39.09
C ARG A 425 38.35 -28.29 39.13
N GLU A 426 38.90 -27.52 38.21
CA GLU A 426 40.32 -27.18 38.18
C GLU A 426 40.71 -26.34 39.41
N ASP A 427 39.93 -25.32 39.75
CA ASP A 427 40.11 -24.51 40.96
C ASP A 427 40.00 -25.33 42.25
N GLU A 428 39.00 -26.21 42.35
CA GLU A 428 38.85 -27.11 43.52
C GLU A 428 40.03 -28.07 43.65
N ASN A 429 40.58 -28.57 42.54
CA ASN A 429 41.78 -29.41 42.53
C ASN A 429 43.04 -28.61 42.88
N GLU A 430 43.18 -27.39 42.37
CA GLU A 430 44.31 -26.52 42.69
C GLU A 430 44.29 -26.10 44.16
N GLN A 431 43.11 -25.80 44.71
CA GLN A 431 42.92 -25.53 46.14
C GLN A 431 43.24 -26.77 46.99
N LYS A 432 42.80 -27.97 46.59
CA LYS A 432 43.15 -29.21 47.28
C LYS A 432 44.66 -29.46 47.26
N MET A 433 45.32 -29.22 46.13
CA MET A 433 46.77 -29.33 45.98
C MET A 433 47.52 -28.29 46.82
N LYS A 434 47.07 -27.04 46.85
CA LYS A 434 47.62 -25.97 47.71
C LYS A 434 47.43 -26.28 49.20
N ASN A 435 46.26 -26.82 49.58
CA ASN A 435 45.97 -27.19 50.96
C ASN A 435 46.74 -28.45 51.40
N ALA A 436 46.98 -29.41 50.50
CA ALA A 436 47.84 -30.55 50.75
C ALA A 436 49.30 -30.11 50.93
N ARG A 437 49.81 -29.23 50.05
CA ARG A 437 51.16 -28.63 50.18
C ARG A 437 51.35 -27.82 51.47
N LYS A 438 50.32 -27.14 51.96
CA LYS A 438 50.35 -26.42 53.25
C LYS A 438 50.35 -27.34 54.48
N LYS A 439 50.00 -28.62 54.33
CA LYS A 439 49.88 -29.57 55.45
C LYS A 439 51.19 -30.33 55.73
N ASP A 440 52.08 -30.42 54.73
CA ASP A 440 53.33 -31.19 54.83
C ASP A 440 54.59 -30.36 55.15
N ASP A 441 54.50 -29.03 55.26
CA ASP A 441 55.67 -28.20 55.55
C ASP A 441 55.34 -26.95 56.41
N PRO A 442 55.74 -26.89 57.70
CA PRO A 442 55.50 -25.73 58.55
C PRO A 442 56.52 -24.60 58.32
N THR A 443 57.50 -24.76 57.42
CA THR A 443 58.55 -23.76 57.17
C THR A 443 58.35 -22.87 55.94
N TYR A 444 57.27 -23.05 55.17
CA TYR A 444 56.99 -22.25 53.96
C TYR A 444 56.25 -20.91 54.20
N ARG A 445 56.26 -20.36 55.42
CA ARG A 445 55.58 -19.07 55.70
C ARG A 445 56.43 -17.82 55.47
N THR A 446 57.72 -17.93 55.18
CA THR A 446 58.64 -16.78 55.28
C THR A 446 59.33 -16.36 53.98
N TRP A 447 59.11 -17.04 52.86
CA TRP A 447 59.89 -16.81 51.61
C TRP A 447 59.05 -16.57 50.35
N SER A 448 57.75 -16.26 50.48
CA SER A 448 56.89 -15.95 49.32
C SER A 448 56.51 -14.47 49.21
N ASP A 449 56.84 -13.63 50.20
CA ASP A 449 56.38 -12.23 50.24
C ASP A 449 57.34 -11.27 49.51
N GLU A 450 58.54 -11.72 49.16
CA GLU A 450 59.59 -10.85 48.58
C GLU A 450 59.74 -10.99 47.05
N ALA A 451 59.12 -12.01 46.43
CA ALA A 451 59.22 -12.25 44.98
C ALA A 451 57.99 -11.77 44.17
N SER A 452 56.89 -11.39 44.84
CA SER A 452 55.67 -10.88 44.17
C SER A 452 55.69 -9.38 43.91
N GLY A 453 56.57 -8.61 44.56
CA GLY A 453 56.58 -7.15 44.49
C GLY A 453 57.21 -6.54 43.23
N VAL A 454 57.95 -7.32 42.42
CA VAL A 454 58.79 -6.78 41.34
C VAL A 454 58.00 -6.47 40.06
N VAL A 455 56.81 -7.06 39.86
CA VAL A 455 55.99 -6.81 38.65
C VAL A 455 55.00 -5.66 38.86
N GLU A 456 54.70 -5.28 40.10
CA GLU A 456 53.72 -4.26 40.46
C GLU A 456 54.30 -2.82 40.42
N GLU A 457 55.63 -2.68 40.36
CA GLU A 457 56.32 -1.37 40.39
C GLU A 457 56.55 -0.73 39.00
N HIS A 458 56.26 -1.43 37.89
CA HIS A 458 56.56 -0.96 36.52
C HIS A 458 55.32 -0.68 35.64
N ILE A 459 54.10 -0.81 36.18
CA ILE A 459 52.86 -0.50 35.47
C ILE A 459 52.32 0.83 36.00
N GLY A 460 52.33 1.88 35.17
CA GLY A 460 51.73 3.16 35.54
C GLY A 460 50.21 3.03 35.78
N PRO A 461 49.60 3.95 36.56
CA PRO A 461 48.20 3.83 36.96
C PRO A 461 47.27 3.74 35.75
N VAL A 462 46.37 2.75 35.76
CA VAL A 462 45.47 2.48 34.64
C VAL A 462 44.35 3.54 34.65
N GLN A 463 44.35 4.40 33.63
CA GLN A 463 43.37 5.47 33.46
C GLN A 463 42.35 5.11 32.37
N PHE A 464 41.07 5.16 32.72
CA PHE A 464 39.98 4.95 31.76
C PHE A 464 39.31 6.29 31.44
N ASN A 465 39.03 6.54 30.16
CA ASN A 465 38.28 7.71 29.73
C ASN A 465 36.82 7.32 29.50
N MET A 466 35.94 7.69 30.43
CA MET A 466 34.50 7.47 30.30
C MET A 466 33.81 8.81 30.07
N GLY A 467 33.33 9.04 28.84
CA GLY A 467 32.55 10.23 28.51
C GLY A 467 33.31 11.55 28.58
N GLY A 468 34.64 11.55 28.45
CA GLY A 468 35.48 12.76 28.44
C GLY A 468 36.09 13.14 29.80
N ILE A 469 35.89 12.31 30.84
CA ILE A 469 36.52 12.45 32.15
C ILE A 469 37.49 11.28 32.34
N GLN A 470 38.75 11.60 32.69
CA GLN A 470 39.77 10.60 33.02
C GLN A 470 39.56 10.13 34.46
N VAL A 471 39.33 8.83 34.64
CA VAL A 471 39.12 8.21 35.96
C VAL A 471 40.25 7.21 36.22
N ASN A 472 40.95 7.38 37.34
CA ASN A 472 41.98 6.45 37.82
C ASN A 472 41.31 5.23 38.45
N ALA A 473 41.59 4.03 37.95
CA ALA A 473 40.99 2.80 38.44
C ALA A 473 41.33 2.53 39.92
N ASP A 474 42.58 2.77 40.30
CA ASP A 474 43.08 2.50 41.65
C ASP A 474 42.42 3.39 42.70
N GLU A 475 42.12 4.64 42.35
CA GLU A 475 41.42 5.58 43.23
C GLU A 475 39.96 5.16 43.44
N MET A 476 39.33 4.59 42.42
CA MET A 476 37.94 4.12 42.49
C MET A 476 37.83 2.84 43.32
N VAL A 477 38.78 1.92 43.17
CA VAL A 477 38.88 0.70 43.98
C VAL A 477 39.17 1.04 45.44
N LYS A 478 40.07 1.99 45.70
CA LYS A 478 40.34 2.47 47.07
C LYS A 478 39.10 3.10 47.71
N ARG A 479 38.35 3.93 46.98
CA ARG A 479 37.08 4.49 47.47
C ARG A 479 36.02 3.42 47.74
N LEU A 480 35.97 2.35 46.95
CA LEU A 480 35.07 1.22 47.17
C LEU A 480 35.47 0.43 48.43
N GLN A 481 36.77 0.16 48.61
CA GLN A 481 37.28 -0.49 49.81
C GLN A 481 37.05 0.35 51.08
N ASP A 482 37.30 1.66 51.02
CA ASP A 482 37.03 2.57 52.14
C ASP A 482 35.53 2.58 52.48
N ARG A 483 34.66 2.48 51.47
CA ARG A 483 33.20 2.42 51.65
C ARG A 483 32.74 1.07 52.22
N GLU A 484 33.38 -0.04 51.87
CA GLU A 484 33.12 -1.36 52.46
C GLU A 484 33.69 -1.50 53.87
N ALA A 485 34.84 -0.89 54.16
CA ALA A 485 35.42 -0.81 55.50
C ALA A 485 34.53 0.02 56.44
N ASN A 486 33.98 1.14 55.97
CA ASN A 486 32.99 1.90 56.75
C ASN A 486 31.64 1.15 56.92
N ARG A 487 31.29 0.24 55.99
CA ARG A 487 30.09 -0.61 56.13
C ARG A 487 30.28 -1.74 57.14
N THR A 488 31.51 -2.15 57.40
CA THR A 488 31.84 -3.26 58.33
C THR A 488 32.16 -2.78 59.75
N ALA A 489 32.50 -1.49 59.94
CA ALA A 489 32.85 -0.91 61.24
C ALA A 489 31.66 -0.43 62.10
N SER A 490 30.41 -0.50 61.62
CA SER A 490 29.22 -0.23 62.43
C SER A 490 28.10 -1.22 62.07
N PRO A 491 27.78 -2.21 62.91
CA PRO A 491 26.69 -3.14 62.66
C PRO A 491 25.37 -2.52 63.15
N GLU A 492 24.92 -1.44 62.50
CA GLU A 492 23.52 -1.04 62.62
C GLU A 492 22.70 -1.80 61.59
N PRO A 493 21.59 -2.46 61.97
CA PRO A 493 20.73 -3.14 61.01
C PRO A 493 20.22 -2.13 59.99
N PRO A 494 20.08 -2.48 58.70
CA PRO A 494 19.42 -1.61 57.75
C PRO A 494 17.94 -1.50 58.13
N ILE A 495 17.64 -0.45 58.89
CA ILE A 495 16.31 0.12 59.03
C ILE A 495 15.99 0.70 57.65
N THR A 496 14.87 0.28 57.09
CA THR A 496 14.25 0.87 55.90
C THR A 496 14.18 2.39 56.06
N PRO A 497 14.75 3.19 55.15
CA PRO A 497 14.50 4.62 55.15
C PRO A 497 13.02 4.88 54.82
N PRO A 498 12.31 5.72 55.59
CA PRO A 498 10.92 6.08 55.32
C PRO A 498 10.79 6.88 54.02
N PRO A 499 9.57 6.97 53.45
CA PRO A 499 9.32 7.82 52.31
C PRO A 499 9.39 9.29 52.73
N ASN A 500 10.00 10.12 51.86
CA ASN A 500 10.01 11.58 51.88
C ASN A 500 10.68 12.30 53.05
N ALA A 501 11.79 12.98 52.75
CA ALA A 501 11.84 14.46 52.72
C ALA A 501 13.28 14.91 52.47
N GLN A 502 13.54 15.62 51.36
CA GLN A 502 14.39 16.82 51.34
C GLN A 502 14.36 17.54 49.97
N ASP A 503 13.95 18.80 50.06
CA ASP A 503 14.00 19.97 49.17
C ASP A 503 14.29 19.85 47.65
N PRO A 504 13.29 20.13 46.77
CA PRO A 504 13.45 20.19 45.31
C PRO A 504 14.14 21.47 44.79
N LYS A 505 14.67 22.33 45.67
CA LYS A 505 15.27 23.62 45.28
C LYS A 505 16.75 23.54 44.93
N MET A 506 17.50 22.58 45.49
CA MET A 506 18.96 22.54 45.32
C MET A 506 19.41 21.84 44.01
N ASP A 507 18.55 21.02 43.41
CA ASP A 507 18.83 20.32 42.15
C ASP A 507 18.64 21.20 40.91
N ASN A 508 17.74 22.17 40.98
CA ASN A 508 17.40 23.02 39.84
C ASN A 508 18.51 24.05 39.53
N GLU A 509 19.21 24.53 40.56
CA GLU A 509 20.33 25.47 40.41
C GLU A 509 21.59 24.77 39.84
N LYS A 510 21.81 23.51 40.23
CA LYS A 510 22.88 22.66 39.66
C LYS A 510 22.61 22.29 38.20
N LEU A 511 21.36 21.97 37.85
CA LEU A 511 20.97 21.74 36.46
C LEU A 511 21.09 23.01 35.61
N ALA A 512 20.71 24.18 36.13
CA ALA A 512 20.88 25.45 35.43
C ALA A 512 22.36 25.78 35.15
N SER A 513 23.26 25.52 36.10
CA SER A 513 24.71 25.70 35.90
C SER A 513 25.30 24.72 34.87
N PHE A 514 24.75 23.51 34.78
CA PHE A 514 25.17 22.50 33.82
C PHE A 514 24.76 22.86 32.38
N PHE A 515 23.52 23.33 32.17
CA PHE A 515 23.07 23.78 30.85
C PHE A 515 23.72 25.10 30.41
N ALA A 516 24.02 26.03 31.33
CA ALA A 516 24.77 27.25 31.03
C ALA A 516 26.22 26.94 30.56
N GLY A 517 26.87 25.92 31.13
CA GLY A 517 28.18 25.45 30.68
C GLY A 517 28.17 24.81 29.29
N LEU A 518 27.05 24.19 28.88
CA LEU A 518 26.90 23.59 27.56
C LEU A 518 26.73 24.65 26.45
N ILE A 519 26.04 25.74 26.75
CA ILE A 519 25.78 26.85 25.80
C ILE A 519 27.05 27.68 25.54
N ASN A 520 27.93 27.84 26.55
CA ASN A 520 29.18 28.61 26.39
C ASN A 520 30.34 27.82 25.76
N LYS A 521 30.19 26.51 25.50
CA LYS A 521 31.20 25.69 24.80
C LYS A 521 31.02 25.65 23.27
N GLY A 522 29.93 26.25 22.75
CA GLY A 522 29.57 26.24 21.33
C GLY A 522 30.08 27.42 20.48
N THR A 523 30.87 28.35 21.03
CA THR A 523 31.18 29.62 20.34
C THR A 523 32.66 29.93 20.11
N ASN A 524 33.57 28.96 20.22
CA ASN A 524 34.98 29.16 19.84
C ASN A 524 35.58 27.95 19.12
N SER A 525 35.32 27.82 17.81
CA SER A 525 36.25 27.19 16.86
C SER A 525 35.81 27.49 15.42
N ALA A 526 36.06 28.71 14.96
CA ALA A 526 35.92 29.10 13.56
C ALA A 526 37.24 29.71 13.09
N THR A 527 38.27 28.88 12.89
CA THR A 527 39.43 29.17 12.01
C THR A 527 40.29 27.91 11.89
N ASN A 528 40.18 27.19 10.77
CA ASN A 528 41.31 26.66 9.97
C ASN A 528 40.85 25.57 8.97
N SER A 529 40.71 25.97 7.71
CA SER A 529 40.76 25.06 6.57
C SER A 529 42.22 24.91 6.11
N PRO A 530 42.69 23.71 5.71
CA PRO A 530 43.86 23.58 4.87
C PRO A 530 43.47 23.35 3.40
N ARG A 531 44.02 24.19 2.52
CA ARG A 531 44.25 23.87 1.10
C ARG A 531 45.31 22.77 1.01
N GLY A 532 45.09 21.79 0.15
CA GLY A 532 46.09 20.83 -0.30
C GLY A 532 46.18 20.88 -1.82
N ALA A 533 47.40 21.04 -2.31
CA ALA A 533 47.82 21.05 -3.71
C ALA A 533 47.66 19.68 -4.39
#